data_AF-A4NVF9-F1
#
_entry.id   AF-A4NVF9-F1
#
_cell.length_a   1.000
_cell.length_b   1.000
_cell.length_c   1.000
_cell.angle_alpha   90.00
_cell.angle_beta   90.00
_cell.angle_gamma   90.00
#
_symmetry.space_group_name_H-M   'P 1'
#
loop_
_entity.id
_entity.type
_entity.pdbx_description
1 polymer ?
#
loop_
_entity_poly.entity_id
_entity_poly.type
_entity_poly.pdbx_seq_one_letter_code
_entity_poly.pdbx_strand_id
1 'polypeptide(L)'
;MKLAAGWLIDQCNLKGFQIGGAAVHEKQALVLINKSRATGQDVVKLAHHVRQTVAEKFGVSLQPEVRFISATGEVNSEQIIT
;
A
#
# COMPACT_ATOMS: atom_id res chain seq x y z
N MET A 1 -7.81 -14.27 -15.30
CA MET A 1 -6.66 -13.46 -15.75
C MET A 1 -5.89 -13.01 -14.51
N LYS A 2 -4.55 -13.06 -14.48
CA LYS A 2 -3.74 -12.57 -13.36
C LYS A 2 -3.05 -11.27 -13.78
N LEU A 3 -3.25 -10.19 -13.03
CA LEU A 3 -2.58 -8.91 -13.25
C LEU A 3 -1.40 -8.79 -12.29
N ALA A 4 -0.29 -8.22 -12.74
CA ALA A 4 0.86 -7.96 -11.89
C ALA A 4 0.62 -6.67 -11.08
N ALA A 5 0.26 -6.79 -9.80
CA ALA A 5 0.00 -5.63 -8.94
C ALA A 5 1.21 -4.67 -8.86
N GLY A 6 2.44 -5.21 -8.88
CA GLY A 6 3.65 -4.38 -8.90
C GLY A 6 3.79 -3.54 -10.16
N TRP A 7 3.34 -4.07 -11.31
CA TRP A 7 3.32 -3.31 -12.56
C TRP A 7 2.26 -2.20 -12.50
N LEU A 8 1.07 -2.47 -11.95
CA LEU A 8 0.03 -1.45 -11.79
C LEU A 8 0.51 -0.27 -10.93
N ILE A 9 1.15 -0.56 -9.78
CA ILE A 9 1.69 0.47 -8.88
C ILE A 9 2.83 1.25 -9.57
N ASP A 10 3.69 0.56 -10.32
CA ASP A 10 4.77 1.19 -11.09
C ASP A 10 4.23 2.17 -12.13
N GLN A 11 3.18 1.78 -12.85
CA GLN A 11 2.51 2.65 -13.82
C GLN A 11 1.83 3.86 -13.15
N CYS A 12 1.55 3.82 -11.84
CA CYS A 12 1.06 4.98 -11.08
C CYS A 12 2.19 5.93 -10.65
N ASN A 13 3.46 5.68 -11.02
CA ASN A 13 4.63 6.48 -10.61
C ASN A 13 4.78 6.60 -9.09
N LEU A 14 4.40 5.55 -8.34
CA LEU A 14 4.41 5.58 -6.88
C LEU A 14 5.72 5.11 -6.25
N LYS A 15 6.70 4.61 -7.02
CA LYS A 15 8.02 4.24 -6.50
C LYS A 15 8.69 5.42 -5.81
N GLY A 16 9.15 5.23 -4.57
CA GLY A 16 9.76 6.28 -3.77
C GLY A 16 8.77 7.24 -3.10
N PHE A 17 7.47 7.16 -3.43
CA PHE A 17 6.44 7.98 -2.79
C PHE A 17 6.37 7.66 -1.29
N GLN A 18 6.22 8.69 -0.46
CA GLN A 18 6.36 8.61 0.98
C GLN A 18 5.21 9.34 1.69
N ILE A 19 4.66 8.71 2.73
CA ILE A 19 3.73 9.32 3.69
C ILE A 19 4.28 9.07 5.09
N GLY A 20 4.52 10.15 5.85
CA GLY A 20 5.15 10.06 7.17
C GLY A 20 6.48 9.33 7.09
N GLY A 21 6.65 8.28 7.89
CA GLY A 21 7.86 7.43 7.84
C GLY A 21 7.80 6.27 6.83
N ALA A 22 6.66 5.99 6.19
CA ALA A 22 6.49 4.87 5.27
C ALA A 22 6.67 5.29 3.81
N ALA A 23 7.29 4.46 2.98
CA ALA A 23 7.48 4.74 1.55
C ALA A 23 7.31 3.49 0.67
N VAL A 24 7.03 3.68 -0.62
CA VAL A 24 7.09 2.61 -1.62
C VAL A 24 8.54 2.37 -2.02
N HIS A 25 8.98 1.11 -2.04
CA HIS A 25 10.35 0.77 -2.41
C HIS A 25 10.66 1.10 -3.88
N GLU A 26 11.79 1.75 -4.11
CA GLU A 26 12.17 2.29 -5.44
C GLU A 26 12.41 1.21 -6.50
N LYS A 27 12.86 0.01 -6.10
CA LYS A 27 13.15 -1.09 -7.04
C LYS A 27 12.01 -2.10 -7.17
N GLN A 28 11.07 -2.12 -6.21
CA GLN A 28 10.00 -3.12 -6.16
C GLN A 28 8.73 -2.50 -5.59
N ALA A 29 7.84 -2.03 -6.48
CA ALA A 29 6.67 -1.23 -6.11
C ALA A 29 5.64 -1.94 -5.21
N LEU A 30 5.70 -3.26 -5.09
CA LEU A 30 4.86 -4.04 -4.17
C LEU A 30 5.27 -3.91 -2.70
N VAL A 31 6.48 -3.44 -2.42
CA VAL A 31 7.03 -3.43 -1.08
C VAL A 31 6.91 -2.03 -0.50
N LEU A 32 6.18 -1.93 0.62
CA LEU A 32 6.21 -0.74 1.48
C LEU A 32 7.34 -0.89 2.49
N ILE A 33 8.11 0.17 2.68
CA ILE A 33 9.27 0.20 3.57
C ILE A 33 9.09 1.22 4.68
N ASN A 34 9.66 0.93 5.84
CA ASN A 34 9.89 1.91 6.88
C ASN A 34 11.16 2.71 6.52
N LYS A 35 11.00 3.90 5.96
CA LYS A 35 12.10 4.76 5.52
C LYS A 35 12.58 5.68 6.64
N SER A 36 11.65 6.19 7.46
CA SER A 36 11.94 7.20 8.50
C SER A 36 11.04 7.03 9.74
N ARG A 37 11.22 5.95 10.50
CA ARG A 37 10.44 5.64 11.72
C ARG A 37 8.91 5.65 11.47
N ALA A 38 8.49 4.91 10.44
CA ALA A 38 7.08 4.71 10.09
C ALA A 38 6.26 4.24 11.29
N THR A 39 5.10 4.88 11.49
CA THR A 39 4.05 4.40 12.37
C THR A 39 3.12 3.42 11.63
N GLY A 40 2.32 2.65 12.35
CA GLY A 40 1.28 1.82 11.72
C GLY A 40 0.30 2.67 10.89
N GLN A 41 -0.01 3.88 11.36
CA GLN A 41 -0.86 4.83 10.64
C GLN A 41 -0.26 5.27 9.30
N ASP A 42 1.07 5.45 9.23
CA ASP A 42 1.76 5.83 8.00
C ASP A 42 1.64 4.73 6.94
N VAL A 43 1.84 3.48 7.37
CA VAL A 43 1.70 2.31 6.48
C VAL A 43 0.26 2.18 5.97
N VAL A 44 -0.73 2.35 6.85
CA VAL A 44 -2.15 2.32 6.47
C VAL A 44 -2.48 3.41 5.45
N LYS A 45 -2.07 4.66 5.71
CA LYS A 45 -2.30 5.79 4.79
C LYS A 45 -1.61 5.57 3.44
N LEU A 46 -0.39 5.05 3.46
CA LEU A 46 0.34 4.75 2.23
C LEU A 46 -0.32 3.63 1.43
N ALA A 47 -0.74 2.55 2.08
CA ALA A 47 -1.45 1.45 1.43
C ALA A 47 -2.80 1.90 0.84
N HIS A 48 -3.55 2.72 1.57
CA HIS A 48 -4.78 3.33 1.09
C HIS A 48 -4.53 4.20 -0.15
N HIS A 49 -3.52 5.08 -0.12
CA HIS A 49 -3.17 5.91 -1.26
C HIS A 49 -2.80 5.07 -2.50
N VAL A 50 -1.93 4.07 -2.34
CA VAL A 50 -1.57 3.14 -3.42
C VAL A 50 -2.81 2.46 -4.02
N ARG A 51 -3.71 1.96 -3.16
CA ARG A 51 -4.97 1.32 -3.60
C ARG A 51 -5.86 2.28 -4.37
N GLN A 52 -6.07 3.50 -3.88
CA GLN A 52 -6.90 4.50 -4.56
C GLN A 52 -6.31 4.89 -5.91
N THR A 53 -5.02 5.21 -5.99
CA THR A 53 -4.39 5.62 -7.26
C THR A 53 -4.44 4.53 -8.32
N VAL A 54 -4.28 3.26 -7.93
CA VAL A 54 -4.43 2.13 -8.86
C VAL A 54 -5.89 1.93 -9.28
N ALA A 55 -6.83 2.09 -8.35
CA ALA A 55 -8.26 1.99 -8.64
C ALA A 55 -8.73 3.10 -9.59
N GLU A 56 -8.31 4.34 -9.37
CA GLU A 56 -8.62 5.49 -10.21
C GLU A 56 -8.06 5.34 -11.63
N LYS A 57 -6.82 4.83 -11.76
CA LYS A 57 -6.14 4.72 -13.05
C LYS A 57 -6.59 3.51 -13.88
N PHE A 58 -6.87 2.39 -13.23
CA PHE A 58 -7.10 1.11 -13.92
C PHE A 58 -8.49 0.49 -13.67
N GLY A 59 -9.29 1.05 -12.76
CA GLY A 59 -10.53 0.43 -12.29
C GLY A 59 -10.30 -0.84 -11.47
N VAL A 60 -9.08 -1.05 -10.95
CA VAL A 60 -8.69 -2.26 -10.21
C VAL A 60 -8.46 -1.93 -8.74
N SER A 61 -9.23 -2.55 -7.84
CA SER A 61 -8.99 -2.44 -6.39
C SER A 61 -7.97 -3.48 -5.94
N LEU A 62 -6.83 -3.02 -5.42
CA LEU A 62 -5.84 -3.90 -4.80
C LEU A 62 -6.30 -4.38 -3.41
N GLN A 63 -6.00 -5.63 -3.08
CA GLN A 63 -6.19 -6.21 -1.75
C GLN A 63 -4.82 -6.39 -1.07
N PRO A 64 -4.67 -6.03 0.22
CA PRO A 64 -3.42 -6.27 0.95
C PRO A 64 -3.20 -7.76 1.21
N GLU A 65 -1.98 -8.24 0.95
CA GLU A 65 -1.54 -9.58 1.39
C GLU A 65 -1.16 -9.59 2.88
N VAL A 66 -0.71 -8.46 3.40
CA VAL A 66 -0.28 -8.31 4.80
C VAL A 66 -1.47 -8.30 5.75
N ARG A 67 -1.32 -9.00 6.88
CA ARG A 67 -2.29 -8.96 7.99
C ARG A 67 -2.05 -7.72 8.84
N PHE A 68 -3.13 -7.04 9.20
CA PHE A 68 -3.09 -5.93 10.16
C PHE A 68 -3.47 -6.46 11.54
N ILE A 69 -2.69 -6.12 12.55
CA ILE A 69 -2.91 -6.55 13.93
C ILE A 69 -3.09 -5.30 14.79
N SER A 70 -4.21 -5.25 15.51
CA SER A 70 -4.54 -4.20 16.48
C SER A 70 -4.38 -4.70 17.91
N ALA A 71 -4.64 -3.84 18.90
CA ALA A 71 -4.59 -4.20 20.31
C ALA A 71 -5.54 -5.35 20.70
N THR A 72 -6.62 -5.57 19.93
CA THR A 72 -7.63 -6.61 20.19
C THR A 72 -7.50 -7.82 19.28
N GLY A 73 -6.44 -7.92 18.46
CA GLY A 73 -6.22 -9.01 17.53
C GLY A 73 -6.18 -8.59 16.06
N GLU A 74 -6.26 -9.57 15.16
CA GLU A 74 -6.27 -9.35 13.71
C GLU A 74 -7.51 -8.58 13.28
N VAL A 75 -7.29 -7.65 12.34
CA VAL A 75 -8.30 -6.72 11.84
C VAL A 75 -8.33 -6.78 10.32
N ASN A 76 -9.52 -6.59 9.75
CA ASN A 76 -9.73 -6.73 8.31
C ASN A 76 -8.90 -5.70 7.55
N SER A 77 -7.98 -6.20 6.71
CA SER A 77 -7.02 -5.37 5.98
C SER A 77 -7.70 -4.43 4.99
N GLU A 78 -8.73 -4.89 4.28
CA GLU A 78 -9.45 -4.08 3.31
C GLU A 78 -10.18 -2.92 3.97
N GLN A 79 -10.87 -3.16 5.09
CA GLN A 79 -11.60 -2.13 5.84
C GLN A 79 -10.65 -1.06 6.40
N ILE A 80 -9.43 -1.44 6.79
CA ILE A 80 -8.45 -0.51 7.34
C ILE A 80 -7.88 0.45 6.29
N ILE A 81 -7.76 -0.02 5.04
CA ILE A 81 -7.24 0.76 3.92
C ILE A 81 -8.33 1.21 2.95
N THR A 82 -9.59 1.21 3.38
CA THR A 82 -10.73 1.73 2.61
C THR A 82 -10.85 3.24 2.79
#